data_AF-A0A815JPF9-F1
#
_entry.id   AF-A0A815JPF9-F1
#
_cell.length_a   1.000
_cell.length_b   1.000
_cell.length_c   1.000
_cell.angle_alpha   90.00
_cell.angle_beta   90.00
_cell.angle_gamma   90.00
#
_symmetry.space_group_name_H-M   'P 1'
#
loop_
_entity.id
_entity.type
_entity.pdbx_description
1 polymer ?
#
loop_
_entity_poly.entity_id
_entity_poly.type
_entity_poly.pdbx_seq_one_letter_code
_entity_poly.pdbx_strand_id
1 'polypeptide(L)' 'QFHSFSTQQILKQFSPLGNLTTYTNEFHSILTRDFIEAIHRHPLVLTFWFYLNGTSVLDEHFYSTSVHSSEIPGGKEQ' A
#
# COMPACT_ATOMS: atom_id res chain seq x y z
N GLN A 1 -22.32 16.46 -18.76
CA GLN A 1 -21.67 15.15 -18.93
C GLN A 1 -20.62 15.05 -17.82
N PHE A 2 -20.84 14.19 -16.82
CA PHE A 2 -19.88 14.04 -15.71
C PHE A 2 -18.83 13.03 -16.14
N HIS A 3 -17.58 13.48 -16.29
CA HIS A 3 -16.45 12.59 -16.45
C HIS A 3 -16.21 11.89 -15.12
N SER A 4 -16.60 10.62 -15.04
CA SER A 4 -16.18 9.71 -13.99
C SER A 4 -14.66 9.52 -14.15
N PHE A 5 -13.89 10.15 -13.27
CA PHE A 5 -12.47 9.86 -13.16
C PHE A 5 -12.34 8.54 -12.39
N SER A 6 -12.10 7.46 -13.12
CA SER A 6 -11.65 6.19 -12.54
C SER A 6 -10.40 6.47 -11.70
N THR A 7 -10.45 6.10 -10.44
CA THR A 7 -9.44 6.34 -9.40
C THR A 7 -8.17 5.53 -9.64
N GLN A 8 -7.45 5.82 -10.73
CA GLN A 8 -6.09 5.36 -10.96
C GLN A 8 -5.21 6.58 -11.22
N GLN A 9 -5.11 7.47 -10.24
CA GLN A 9 -4.03 8.45 -10.22
C GLN A 9 -2.76 7.74 -9.79
N ILE A 10 -2.07 7.16 -10.77
CA ILE A 10 -0.74 6.60 -10.59
C ILE A 10 0.18 7.78 -10.25
N LEU A 11 0.60 7.87 -8.99
CA LEU A 11 1.68 8.75 -8.54
C LEU A 11 3.01 8.26 -9.15
N LYS A 12 3.21 8.47 -10.46
CA LYS A 12 4.50 8.32 -11.12
C LYS A 12 5.31 9.60 -10.94
N GLN A 13 5.82 9.83 -9.73
CA GLN A 13 6.83 10.87 -9.51
C GLN A 13 7.86 10.34 -8.53
N PHE A 14 9.04 10.02 -9.05
CA PHE A 14 10.25 9.54 -8.37
C PHE A 14 10.08 9.22 -6.89
N SER A 15 9.38 8.11 -6.63
CA SER A 15 9.09 7.67 -5.28
C SER A 15 10.26 6.81 -4.80
N PRO A 16 10.74 6.99 -3.54
CA PRO A 16 11.67 6.03 -2.92
C PRO A 16 11.08 4.60 -2.84
N LEU A 17 9.81 4.43 -3.20
CA LEU A 17 9.08 3.17 -3.25
C LEU A 17 9.28 2.39 -4.57
N GLY A 18 10.08 2.91 -5.51
CA GLY A 18 10.40 2.20 -6.76
C GLY A 18 9.16 1.88 -7.59
N ASN A 19 8.92 0.59 -7.85
CA ASN A 19 7.79 0.07 -8.62
C ASN A 19 6.57 -0.29 -7.75
N LEU A 20 6.53 0.11 -6.48
CA LEU A 20 5.42 -0.20 -5.59
C LEU A 20 4.12 0.44 -6.10
N THR A 21 3.20 -0.39 -6.60
CA THR A 21 1.83 0.03 -6.91
C THR A 21 1.07 0.27 -5.61
N THR A 22 0.53 1.47 -5.44
CA THR A 22 -0.30 1.82 -4.26
C THR A 22 -1.76 1.51 -4.51
N TYR A 23 -2.41 0.91 -3.52
CA TYR A 23 -3.84 0.58 -3.52
C TYR A 23 -4.55 1.40 -2.45
N THR A 24 -5.80 1.79 -2.72
CA THR A 24 -6.65 2.54 -1.80
C THR A 24 -8.00 1.85 -1.77
N ASN A 25 -8.43 1.38 -0.60
CA ASN A 25 -9.77 0.84 -0.36
C ASN A 25 -10.07 0.87 1.14
N GLU A 26 -11.35 0.88 1.51
CA GLU A 26 -11.77 0.60 2.89
C GLU A 26 -11.20 -0.75 3.34
N PHE A 27 -10.25 -0.72 4.27
CA PHE A 27 -9.48 -1.91 4.62
C PHE A 27 -10.20 -2.74 5.69
N HIS A 28 -10.87 -3.81 5.25
CA HIS A 28 -11.47 -4.82 6.12
C HIS A 28 -10.83 -6.17 5.82
N SER A 29 -9.81 -6.57 6.57
CA SER A 29 -9.13 -7.86 6.36
C SER A 29 -8.72 -8.53 7.66
N ILE A 30 -8.59 -9.85 7.61
CA ILE A 30 -8.01 -10.67 8.67
C ILE A 30 -6.55 -10.89 8.32
N LEU A 31 -5.63 -10.38 9.16
CA LEU A 31 -4.20 -10.51 8.97
C LEU A 31 -3.63 -11.57 9.91
N THR A 32 -2.73 -12.41 9.41
CA THR A 32 -2.03 -13.39 10.26
C THR A 32 -0.91 -12.71 11.04
N ARG A 33 -0.54 -13.30 12.18
CA ARG A 33 0.60 -12.83 12.97
C ARG A 33 1.89 -12.80 12.13
N ASP A 34 2.14 -13.84 11.35
CA ASP A 34 3.36 -13.95 10.53
C ASP A 34 3.44 -12.83 9.48
N PHE A 35 2.31 -12.48 8.86
CA PHE A 35 2.24 -11.34 7.94
C PHE A 35 2.57 -10.04 8.67
N ILE A 36 1.94 -9.79 9.82
CA ILE A 36 2.20 -8.60 10.64
C ILE A 36 3.69 -8.52 11.03
N GLU A 37 4.29 -9.62 11.49
CA GLU A 37 5.70 -9.63 11.87
C GLU A 37 6.62 -9.39 10.65
N ALA A 38 6.25 -9.91 9.47
CA ALA A 38 7.02 -9.72 8.25
C ALA A 38 6.98 -8.25 7.77
N ILE A 39 5.81 -7.62 7.74
CA ILE A 39 5.68 -6.23 7.25
C ILE A 39 6.41 -5.22 8.16
N HIS A 40 6.47 -5.46 9.47
CA HIS A 40 7.17 -4.57 10.42
C HIS A 40 8.70 -4.67 10.35
N ARG A 41 9.24 -5.65 9.61
CA ARG A 41 10.68 -5.84 9.42
C ARG A 41 11.13 -5.57 8.00
N HIS A 42 10.18 -5.40 7.06
CA HIS A 42 10.49 -5.29 5.65
C HIS A 42 10.90 -3.85 5.27
N PRO A 43 12.11 -3.62 4.71
CA PRO A 43 12.62 -2.28 4.44
C PRO A 43 11.72 -1.44 3.51
N LEU A 44 11.12 -2.06 2.49
CA LEU A 44 10.21 -1.37 1.58
C LEU A 44 8.92 -0.93 2.30
N VAL A 45 8.39 -1.76 3.20
CA VAL A 45 7.17 -1.43 3.95
C VAL A 45 7.44 -0.32 4.96
N LEU A 46 8.59 -0.34 5.63
CA LEU A 46 8.98 0.74 6.54
C LEU A 46 9.15 2.07 5.79
N THR A 47 9.77 2.03 4.60
CA THR A 47 9.88 3.21 3.73
C THR A 47 8.50 3.71 3.30
N PHE A 48 7.58 2.80 2.98
CA PHE A 48 6.20 3.12 2.65
C PHE A 48 5.44 3.74 3.82
N TRP A 49 5.58 3.19 5.03
CA TRP A 49 5.03 3.78 6.24
C TRP A 49 5.49 5.22 6.46
N PHE A 50 6.80 5.48 6.32
CA PHE A 50 7.34 6.83 6.43
C PHE A 50 6.82 7.76 5.34
N TYR A 51 6.67 7.28 4.10
CA TYR A 51 6.10 8.05 3.01
C TYR A 51 4.64 8.44 3.26
N LEU A 52 3.85 7.54 3.85
CA LEU A 52 2.45 7.81 4.21
C LEU A 52 2.30 8.70 5.45
N ASN A 53 3.36 8.92 6.22
CA ASN A 53 3.31 9.71 7.43
C ASN A 53 2.94 11.18 7.09
N GLY A 54 1.80 11.65 7.61
CA GLY A 54 1.22 12.95 7.26
C GLY A 54 0.05 12.89 6.27
N THR A 55 -0.32 11.70 5.79
CA THR A 55 -1.57 11.49 5.03
C THR A 55 -2.76 11.26 5.97
N SER A 56 -3.96 11.68 5.56
CA SER A 56 -5.19 11.58 6.38
C SER A 56 -5.85 10.20 6.36
N VAL A 57 -5.41 9.29 5.50
CA VAL A 57 -6.03 7.98 5.20
C VAL A 57 -4.97 6.87 5.16
N LEU A 58 -4.08 6.90 6.15
CA LEU A 58 -2.88 6.08 6.20
C LEU A 58 -3.20 4.58 6.17
N ASP A 59 -4.26 4.16 6.88
CA ASP A 59 -4.73 2.79 6.99
C ASP A 59 -5.31 2.24 5.68
N GLU A 60 -6.09 3.05 4.96
CA GLU A 60 -6.67 2.70 3.65
C GLU A 60 -5.60 2.44 2.59
N HIS A 61 -4.45 3.09 2.71
CA HIS A 61 -3.32 2.90 1.79
C HIS A 61 -2.34 1.82 2.27
N PHE A 62 -1.97 1.86 3.55
CA PHE A 62 -0.86 1.06 4.07
C PHE A 62 -1.14 -0.43 3.94
N TYR A 63 -2.24 -0.89 4.53
CA TYR A 63 -2.56 -2.32 4.54
C TYR A 63 -3.10 -2.80 3.20
N SER A 64 -3.90 -1.98 2.52
CA SER A 64 -4.39 -2.30 1.17
C SER A 64 -3.24 -2.54 0.21
N THR A 65 -2.23 -1.67 0.21
CA THR A 65 -1.03 -1.84 -0.62
C THR A 65 -0.18 -3.02 -0.16
N SER A 66 0.01 -3.21 1.14
CA SER A 66 0.85 -4.28 1.67
C SER A 66 0.33 -5.68 1.38
N VAL A 67 -1.00 -5.86 1.33
CA VAL A 67 -1.62 -7.15 1.04
C VAL A 67 -1.63 -7.47 -0.46
N HIS A 68 -1.71 -6.46 -1.33
CA HIS A 68 -1.83 -6.66 -2.78
C HIS A 68 -0.51 -6.56 -3.54
N SER A 69 0.58 -6.16 -2.88
CA SER A 69 1.89 -6.02 -3.51
C SER A 69 2.69 -7.33 -3.46
N SER A 70 3.14 -7.80 -4.63
CA SER A 70 4.09 -8.92 -4.76
C SER A 70 5.48 -8.60 -4.20
N GLU A 71 5.81 -7.30 -4.07
CA GLU A 71 7.07 -6.79 -3.51
C GLU A 71 7.10 -6.84 -1.97
N ILE A 72 5.97 -7.16 -1.32
CA ILE A 72 5.81 -7.20 0.14
C ILE A 72 5.59 -8.65 0.58
N PRO A 73 6.32 -9.15 1.60
CA PRO A 73 6.20 -10.53 2.04
C PRO A 73 4.76 -10.92 2.43
N GLY A 74 4.25 -11.99 1.81
CA GLY A 74 2.89 -12.47 2.05
C GLY A 74 1.80 -11.69 1.29
N GLY A 75 2.17 -10.63 0.57
CA GLY A 75 1.29 -9.96 -0.37
C GLY A 75 1.06 -10.82 -1.62
N LYS A 76 -0.11 -10.66 -2.24
CA LYS A 76 -0.51 -11.38 -3.44
C LYS A 76 -1.11 -10.39 -4.44
N GLU A 77 -0.47 -10.26 -5.60
CA GLU A 77 -1.11 -9.61 -6.75
C GLU A 77 -2.38 -10.39 -7.10
N GLN A 78 -3.50 -9.67 -7.19
CA GLN A 78 -4.74 -10.19 -7.79
C GLN A 78 -4.72 -9.99 -9.30
#